data_AF-A0A2E0QSM8-F1
#
_entry.id   AF-A0A2E0QSM8-F1
#
_cell.length_a   1.000
_cell.length_b   1.000
_cell.length_c   1.000
_cell.angle_alpha   90.00
_cell.angle_beta   90.00
_cell.angle_gamma   90.00
#
_symmetry.space_group_name_H-M   'P 1'
#
loop_
_entity.id
_entity.type
_entity.pdbx_description
1 polymer ?
#
loop_
_entity_poly.entity_id
_entity_poly.type
_entity_poly.pdbx_seq_one_letter_code
_entity_poly.pdbx_strand_id
1 'polypeptide(L)'
;MAKYPIVFMFRYLLCFIFLSLTVAHAEFPPLPETAWRSAHEKPAMTIEETTIFMKELVEYVAEHHLKRNESSPQKGMIYEYFNTKKAGTIEQYVQGETLDTMHDGCWFAVAMVNAYRATGDPFYKEILTEWQLPFYLKMLNEGDTLFTSERNDARSGTEAIWPVAERTLRGREKGFVPYWWDDGGSVSMDMYEKADNLLSRPGRDEFAANGKPNPEHILHGYSLGSSNHLAQELAIMLQDSWVLLNESEDSADQKLAAEIAEAARNLQDCRSRHGAPRIQPVLAALAISNQDQEAHQKLDVVDWAHVKKGIEMNEYFRVVLHPAPKPPIFAPFFADEQAFHYHETLAASGRLTKPAAFLLAYDAFTRPKLYQMYRNDGPLPPGVSAFDLNRVVYVNGELKTKRTKRLIGSRFGSQNMIMCALSLQAFREYPKLWEEGREEIDDPSYFPPESGEEIRAWMQREASGGLRTWEAVFKEYGYIPAGIDAEGKNPAGFDWEDLSHCGAYAYLIIAGAQWIHLQNETTDWDVQNVPTPTAK
;
A
#
# COMPACT_ATOMS: atom_id res chain seq x y z
N MET A 1 -8.74 14.51 66.55
CA MET A 1 -7.76 15.45 65.98
C MET A 1 -6.47 14.70 65.70
N ALA A 2 -6.25 14.28 64.45
CA ALA A 2 -4.96 13.78 64.00
C ALA A 2 -4.65 14.51 62.69
N LYS A 3 -3.63 15.36 62.74
CA LYS A 3 -3.13 16.18 61.64
C LYS A 3 -2.28 15.30 60.74
N TYR A 4 -2.70 15.04 59.51
CA TYR A 4 -1.83 14.54 58.45
C TYR A 4 -1.27 15.72 57.66
N PRO A 5 0.05 15.77 57.37
CA PRO A 5 0.66 16.95 56.78
C PRO A 5 0.50 16.95 55.26
N ILE A 6 0.13 18.13 54.75
CA ILE A 6 -0.03 18.60 53.36
C ILE A 6 1.23 18.40 52.47
N VAL A 7 2.29 17.75 52.97
CA VAL A 7 3.60 17.67 52.34
C VAL A 7 3.69 16.61 51.22
N PHE A 8 2.77 15.64 51.16
CA PHE A 8 2.80 14.61 50.11
C PHE A 8 2.19 15.04 48.76
N MET A 9 1.33 16.07 48.74
CA MET A 9 0.68 16.53 47.50
C MET A 9 1.57 17.44 46.64
N PHE A 10 2.56 18.11 47.23
CA PHE A 10 3.45 19.01 46.50
C PHE A 10 4.59 18.30 45.74
N ARG A 11 4.97 17.07 46.11
CA ARG A 11 6.02 16.32 45.41
C ARG A 11 5.58 15.74 44.06
N TYR A 12 4.29 15.41 43.90
CA TYR A 12 3.76 14.95 42.61
C TYR A 12 3.47 16.11 41.65
N LEU A 13 3.06 17.28 42.15
CA LEU A 13 2.85 18.46 41.31
C LEU A 13 4.16 19.03 40.75
N LEU A 14 5.25 18.98 41.52
CA LEU A 14 6.58 19.43 41.06
C LEU A 14 7.28 18.46 40.09
N CYS A 15 6.94 17.17 40.10
CA CYS A 15 7.45 16.23 39.08
C CYS A 15 6.74 16.42 37.73
N PHE A 16 5.48 16.84 37.71
CA PHE A 16 4.78 17.20 36.47
C PHE A 16 5.23 18.55 35.89
N ILE A 17 5.69 19.49 36.73
CA ILE A 17 6.18 20.80 36.28
C ILE A 17 7.67 20.77 35.87
N PHE A 18 8.43 19.72 36.23
CA PHE A 18 9.84 19.56 35.81
C PHE A 18 10.07 18.49 34.74
N LEU A 19 9.06 17.73 34.32
CA LEU A 19 9.11 16.94 33.07
C LEU A 19 8.74 17.76 31.82
N SER A 20 8.52 19.07 31.95
CA SER A 20 8.61 20.05 30.87
C SER A 20 10.05 20.54 30.67
N LEU A 21 11.04 19.69 30.98
CA LEU A 21 12.43 19.86 30.58
C LEU A 21 12.47 19.92 29.06
N THR A 22 12.45 21.17 28.58
CA THR A 22 13.01 21.66 27.32
C THR A 22 13.89 20.61 26.64
N VAL A 23 13.27 19.75 25.85
CA VAL A 23 13.94 19.22 24.66
C VAL A 23 14.28 20.46 23.88
N ALA A 24 15.57 20.82 23.88
CA ALA A 24 16.08 21.84 22.99
C ALA A 24 15.66 21.42 21.59
N HIS A 25 14.57 22.00 21.09
CA HIS A 25 14.16 21.85 19.72
C HIS A 25 15.31 22.49 18.96
N ALA A 26 16.18 21.67 18.38
CA ALA A 26 17.05 22.16 17.34
C ALA A 26 16.12 22.86 16.35
N GLU A 27 16.20 24.19 16.24
CA GLU A 27 15.40 24.92 15.27
C GLU A 27 15.87 24.48 13.90
N PHE A 28 15.09 23.61 13.29
CA PHE A 28 15.27 23.26 11.91
C PHE A 28 14.89 24.51 11.10
N PRO A 29 15.74 24.99 10.17
CA PRO A 29 15.35 26.09 9.30
C PRO A 29 14.02 25.72 8.62
N PRO A 30 13.08 26.67 8.51
CA PRO A 30 11.81 26.43 7.84
C PRO A 30 12.08 25.90 6.43
N LEU A 31 11.20 25.00 5.98
CA LEU A 31 11.28 24.48 4.62
C LEU A 31 11.08 25.66 3.64
N PRO A 32 11.72 25.63 2.44
CA PRO A 32 11.41 26.61 1.41
C PRO A 32 9.90 26.65 1.18
N GLU A 33 9.33 27.86 1.10
CA GLU A 33 7.93 28.02 0.73
C GLU A 33 7.76 27.58 -0.73
N THR A 34 7.29 26.35 -0.91
CA THR A 34 6.87 25.81 -2.22
C THR A 34 5.36 25.94 -2.35
N ALA A 35 4.87 26.06 -3.59
CA ALA A 35 3.45 26.26 -3.85
C ALA A 35 2.60 25.07 -3.37
N TRP A 36 3.15 23.85 -3.38
CA TRP A 36 2.44 22.65 -2.94
C TRP A 36 2.17 22.60 -1.43
N ARG A 37 2.96 23.29 -0.60
CA ARG A 37 2.81 23.25 0.87
C ARG A 37 1.53 23.94 1.34
N SER A 38 1.13 25.01 0.68
CA SER A 38 -0.12 25.74 0.96
C SER A 38 -1.25 25.37 -0.01
N ALA A 39 -1.03 24.48 -0.98
CA ALA A 39 -2.05 24.13 -1.98
C ALA A 39 -3.34 23.57 -1.35
N HIS A 40 -3.25 22.89 -0.22
CA HIS A 40 -4.39 22.38 0.54
C HIS A 40 -5.32 23.45 1.13
N GLU A 41 -4.89 24.72 1.15
CA GLU A 41 -5.73 25.85 1.57
C GLU A 41 -6.74 26.27 0.49
N LYS A 42 -6.56 25.78 -0.75
CA LYS A 42 -7.54 25.95 -1.81
C LYS A 42 -8.83 25.20 -1.46
N PRO A 43 -9.99 25.61 -2.03
CA PRO A 43 -11.20 24.80 -1.96
C PRO A 43 -10.95 23.36 -2.41
N ALA A 44 -11.66 22.40 -1.81
CA ALA A 44 -11.61 21.00 -2.23
C ALA A 44 -11.84 20.87 -3.74
N MET A 45 -11.21 19.87 -4.36
CA MET A 45 -11.43 19.60 -5.79
C MET A 45 -12.89 19.28 -6.06
N THR A 46 -13.44 19.80 -7.15
CA THR A 46 -14.71 19.33 -7.72
C THR A 46 -14.53 17.97 -8.39
N ILE A 47 -15.62 17.25 -8.66
CA ILE A 47 -15.61 16.00 -9.46
C ILE A 47 -14.85 16.19 -10.79
N GLU A 48 -15.08 17.31 -11.48
CA GLU A 48 -14.43 17.62 -12.75
C GLU A 48 -12.91 17.78 -12.58
N GLU A 49 -12.47 18.57 -11.59
CA GLU A 49 -11.05 18.75 -11.30
C GLU A 49 -10.38 17.42 -10.91
N THR A 50 -11.04 16.62 -10.07
CA THR A 50 -10.54 15.30 -9.67
C THR A 50 -10.45 14.35 -10.86
N THR A 51 -11.44 14.34 -11.74
CA THR A 51 -11.45 13.48 -12.95
C THR A 51 -10.31 13.85 -13.90
N ILE A 52 -10.08 15.16 -14.12
CA ILE A 52 -8.97 15.65 -14.95
C ILE A 52 -7.64 15.21 -14.34
N PHE A 53 -7.45 15.45 -13.04
CA PHE A 53 -6.20 15.11 -12.36
C PHE A 53 -5.93 13.59 -12.39
N MET A 54 -6.94 12.76 -12.13
CA MET A 54 -6.80 11.29 -12.23
C MET A 54 -6.36 10.86 -13.63
N LYS A 55 -6.92 11.47 -14.68
CA LYS A 55 -6.56 11.15 -16.06
C LYS A 55 -5.11 11.54 -16.39
N GLU A 56 -4.67 12.72 -15.96
CA GLU A 56 -3.27 13.15 -16.11
C GLU A 56 -2.30 12.19 -15.42
N LEU A 57 -2.66 11.67 -14.24
CA LEU A 57 -1.86 10.65 -13.53
C LEU A 57 -1.79 9.33 -14.32
N VAL A 58 -2.91 8.85 -14.86
CA VAL A 58 -2.94 7.63 -15.68
C VAL A 58 -2.12 7.77 -16.95
N GLU A 59 -2.26 8.91 -17.65
CA GLU A 59 -1.51 9.21 -18.86
C GLU A 59 0.00 9.21 -18.58
N TYR A 60 0.44 9.79 -17.47
CA TYR A 60 1.85 9.76 -17.06
C TYR A 60 2.36 8.32 -16.83
N VAL A 61 1.61 7.50 -16.08
CA VAL A 61 1.98 6.10 -15.83
C VAL A 61 2.03 5.31 -17.14
N ALA A 62 1.03 5.48 -18.01
CA ALA A 62 0.99 4.84 -19.31
C ALA A 62 2.19 5.26 -20.18
N GLU A 63 2.62 6.52 -20.10
CA GLU A 63 3.75 7.04 -20.87
C GLU A 63 5.09 6.51 -20.38
N HIS A 64 5.31 6.52 -19.07
CA HIS A 64 6.65 6.37 -18.50
C HIS A 64 6.88 5.03 -17.80
N HIS A 65 5.86 4.48 -17.14
CA HIS A 65 5.99 3.28 -16.30
C HIS A 65 5.47 2.01 -16.99
N LEU A 66 4.51 2.11 -17.91
CA LEU A 66 3.90 0.96 -18.57
C LEU A 66 4.72 0.49 -19.78
N LYS A 67 5.08 -0.80 -19.80
CA LYS A 67 5.76 -1.43 -20.93
C LYS A 67 4.77 -1.74 -22.06
N ARG A 68 4.68 -0.81 -23.02
CA ARG A 68 3.74 -0.86 -24.15
C ARG A 68 4.28 -1.50 -25.44
N ASN A 69 5.50 -2.03 -25.44
CA ASN A 69 6.05 -2.67 -26.64
C ASN A 69 5.32 -3.99 -26.93
N GLU A 70 4.58 -4.03 -28.05
CA GLU A 70 3.81 -5.20 -28.51
C GLU A 70 4.64 -6.47 -28.71
N SER A 71 5.92 -6.35 -29.09
CA SER A 71 6.79 -7.53 -29.26
C SER A 71 7.42 -8.01 -27.96
N SER A 72 7.24 -7.27 -26.85
CA SER A 72 7.83 -7.62 -25.57
C SER A 72 7.05 -8.76 -24.90
N PRO A 73 7.73 -9.80 -24.36
CA PRO A 73 7.06 -10.80 -23.53
C PRO A 73 6.54 -10.20 -22.21
N GLN A 74 6.98 -9.00 -21.86
CA GLN A 74 6.55 -8.22 -20.69
C GLN A 74 5.56 -7.11 -21.04
N LYS A 75 4.89 -7.18 -22.21
CA LYS A 75 3.82 -6.23 -22.55
C LYS A 75 2.84 -6.15 -21.39
N GLY A 76 2.52 -4.93 -20.95
CA GLY A 76 1.59 -4.69 -19.84
C GLY A 76 2.21 -4.62 -18.45
N MET A 77 3.50 -4.94 -18.32
CA MET A 77 4.24 -4.78 -17.08
C MET A 77 4.40 -3.30 -16.72
N ILE A 78 4.33 -2.98 -15.43
CA ILE A 78 4.53 -1.63 -14.90
C ILE A 78 5.79 -1.63 -14.03
N TYR A 79 6.68 -0.65 -14.28
CA TYR A 79 7.83 -0.41 -13.43
C TYR A 79 7.43 0.47 -12.24
N GLU A 80 7.88 0.13 -11.03
CA GLU A 80 7.62 0.94 -9.84
C GLU A 80 8.38 2.27 -9.90
N TYR A 81 9.68 2.27 -10.24
CA TYR A 81 10.48 3.50 -10.35
C TYR A 81 10.87 3.87 -11.79
N PHE A 82 10.60 5.12 -12.17
CA PHE A 82 11.09 5.73 -13.40
C PHE A 82 12.01 6.91 -13.10
N ASN A 83 13.27 6.83 -13.51
CA ASN A 83 14.25 7.90 -13.33
C ASN A 83 14.09 8.97 -14.41
N THR A 84 13.52 10.10 -14.00
CA THR A 84 13.16 11.20 -14.92
C THR A 84 14.38 11.87 -15.56
N LYS A 85 15.55 11.84 -14.90
CA LYS A 85 16.81 12.39 -15.44
C LYS A 85 17.49 11.46 -16.44
N LYS A 86 17.05 10.19 -16.50
CA LYS A 86 17.63 9.14 -17.35
C LYS A 86 16.66 8.65 -18.43
N ALA A 87 15.54 9.34 -18.62
CA ALA A 87 14.56 9.05 -19.65
C ALA A 87 15.22 8.85 -21.03
N GLY A 88 14.85 7.76 -21.70
CA GLY A 88 15.41 7.34 -22.99
C GLY A 88 16.70 6.54 -22.90
N THR A 89 17.23 6.26 -21.69
CA THR A 89 18.41 5.41 -21.50
C THR A 89 18.05 4.11 -20.78
N ILE A 90 18.97 3.15 -20.75
CA ILE A 90 18.81 1.89 -20.01
C ILE A 90 18.61 2.10 -18.50
N GLU A 91 19.10 3.22 -17.95
CA GLU A 91 18.99 3.56 -16.53
C GLU A 91 17.65 4.23 -16.16
N GLN A 92 16.73 4.39 -17.12
CA GLN A 92 15.43 5.00 -16.84
C GLN A 92 14.58 4.13 -15.89
N TYR A 93 14.83 2.82 -15.85
CA TYR A 93 14.22 1.90 -14.89
C TYR A 93 15.29 1.37 -13.96
N VAL A 94 15.26 1.85 -12.72
CA VAL A 94 16.28 1.52 -11.69
C VAL A 94 16.28 0.03 -11.36
N GLN A 95 15.13 -0.62 -11.56
CA GLN A 95 14.90 -2.05 -11.34
C GLN A 95 15.44 -2.92 -12.49
N GLY A 96 15.96 -2.29 -13.55
CA GLY A 96 16.26 -2.93 -14.82
C GLY A 96 14.99 -3.15 -15.65
N GLU A 97 15.14 -3.55 -16.91
CA GLU A 97 13.99 -3.94 -17.76
C GLU A 97 13.38 -5.29 -17.36
N THR A 98 13.63 -5.76 -16.15
CA THR A 98 13.39 -7.14 -15.77
C THR A 98 12.28 -7.21 -14.76
N LEU A 99 11.82 -8.43 -14.50
CA LEU A 99 10.68 -8.65 -13.64
C LEU A 99 11.19 -8.50 -12.20
N ASP A 100 11.32 -7.26 -11.73
CA ASP A 100 11.76 -6.87 -10.40
C ASP A 100 10.81 -5.75 -9.95
N THR A 101 10.27 -5.88 -8.74
CA THR A 101 9.40 -4.89 -8.07
C THR A 101 8.20 -4.41 -8.94
N MET A 102 7.19 -5.28 -9.05
CA MET A 102 6.01 -5.10 -9.93
C MET A 102 4.68 -4.95 -9.16
N HIS A 103 4.79 -4.86 -7.84
CA HIS A 103 3.66 -4.89 -6.92
C HIS A 103 2.73 -3.68 -7.11
N ASP A 104 3.31 -2.51 -7.40
CA ASP A 104 2.60 -1.29 -7.77
C ASP A 104 1.74 -1.43 -9.03
N GLY A 105 2.10 -2.31 -9.96
CA GLY A 105 1.28 -2.55 -11.13
C GLY A 105 -0.04 -3.25 -10.80
N CYS A 106 -0.10 -4.03 -9.70
CA CYS A 106 -1.34 -4.59 -9.17
C CYS A 106 -2.24 -3.48 -8.63
N TRP A 107 -1.66 -2.56 -7.84
CA TRP A 107 -2.38 -1.41 -7.32
C TRP A 107 -2.84 -0.44 -8.42
N PHE A 108 -2.06 -0.27 -9.49
CA PHE A 108 -2.49 0.51 -10.64
C PHE A 108 -3.70 -0.13 -11.34
N ALA A 109 -3.77 -1.46 -11.42
CA ALA A 109 -4.93 -2.15 -11.96
C ALA A 109 -6.17 -1.97 -11.06
N VAL A 110 -5.99 -2.07 -9.74
CA VAL A 110 -7.05 -1.72 -8.76
C VAL A 110 -7.50 -0.26 -8.94
N ALA A 111 -6.57 0.65 -9.19
CA ALA A 111 -6.86 2.05 -9.45
C ALA A 111 -7.70 2.25 -10.72
N MET A 112 -7.45 1.49 -11.79
CA MET A 112 -8.26 1.54 -13.01
C MET A 112 -9.70 1.09 -12.76
N VAL A 113 -9.90 0.03 -11.96
CA VAL A 113 -11.24 -0.43 -11.57
C VAL A 113 -11.97 0.66 -10.78
N ASN A 114 -11.32 1.23 -9.76
CA ASN A 114 -11.89 2.28 -8.92
C ASN A 114 -12.22 3.54 -9.74
N ALA A 115 -11.32 3.97 -10.62
CA ALA A 115 -11.52 5.12 -11.49
C ALA A 115 -12.69 4.91 -12.47
N TYR A 116 -12.79 3.72 -13.09
CA TYR A 116 -13.92 3.39 -13.96
C TYR A 116 -15.25 3.43 -13.19
N ARG A 117 -15.32 2.83 -11.99
CA ARG A 117 -16.54 2.82 -11.16
C ARG A 117 -16.96 4.21 -10.71
N ALA A 118 -16.01 5.08 -10.36
CA ALA A 118 -16.31 6.43 -9.90
C ALA A 118 -16.74 7.38 -11.03
N THR A 119 -16.24 7.17 -12.26
CA THR A 119 -16.40 8.14 -13.37
C THR A 119 -17.26 7.64 -14.53
N GLY A 120 -17.34 6.32 -14.73
CA GLY A 120 -17.90 5.70 -15.93
C GLY A 120 -17.07 5.88 -17.20
N ASP A 121 -15.87 6.49 -17.14
CA ASP A 121 -15.03 6.73 -18.33
C ASP A 121 -14.39 5.41 -18.82
N PRO A 122 -14.73 4.91 -20.03
CA PRO A 122 -14.20 3.65 -20.55
C PRO A 122 -12.66 3.64 -20.69
N PHE A 123 -12.01 4.80 -20.76
CA PHE A 123 -10.55 4.93 -20.79
C PHE A 123 -9.86 4.08 -19.73
N TYR A 124 -10.34 4.10 -18.48
CA TYR A 124 -9.72 3.34 -17.39
C TYR A 124 -9.87 1.83 -17.58
N LYS A 125 -11.03 1.38 -18.04
CA LYS A 125 -11.29 -0.04 -18.33
C LYS A 125 -10.47 -0.53 -19.53
N GLU A 126 -10.29 0.30 -20.54
CA GLU A 126 -9.46 0.00 -21.72
C GLU A 126 -7.99 -0.19 -21.29
N ILE A 127 -7.44 0.69 -20.46
CA ILE A 127 -6.07 0.52 -19.92
C ILE A 127 -5.95 -0.80 -19.14
N LEU A 128 -6.91 -1.11 -18.26
CA LEU A 128 -6.93 -2.34 -17.48
C LEU A 128 -6.97 -3.60 -18.36
N THR A 129 -7.88 -3.63 -19.33
CA THR A 129 -8.20 -4.84 -20.11
C THR A 129 -7.25 -5.08 -21.28
N GLU A 130 -6.70 -4.02 -21.88
CA GLU A 130 -5.74 -4.14 -22.99
C GLU A 130 -4.32 -4.41 -22.49
N TRP A 131 -3.91 -3.81 -21.37
CA TRP A 131 -2.51 -3.80 -20.95
C TRP A 131 -2.26 -4.64 -19.70
N GLN A 132 -2.92 -4.33 -18.58
CA GLN A 132 -2.51 -4.89 -17.29
C GLN A 132 -2.98 -6.32 -17.06
N LEU A 133 -4.29 -6.59 -17.22
CA LEU A 133 -4.85 -7.91 -16.95
C LEU A 133 -4.19 -9.01 -17.80
N PRO A 134 -4.00 -8.86 -19.13
CA PRO A 134 -3.38 -9.90 -19.94
C PRO A 134 -1.99 -10.30 -19.44
N PHE A 135 -1.20 -9.34 -18.95
CA PHE A 135 0.11 -9.62 -18.40
C PHE A 135 0.02 -10.48 -17.13
N TYR A 136 -0.71 -10.03 -16.11
CA TYR A 136 -0.78 -10.74 -14.84
C TYR A 136 -1.51 -12.09 -14.94
N LEU A 137 -2.55 -12.19 -15.77
CA LEU A 137 -3.27 -13.44 -16.01
C LEU A 137 -2.37 -14.47 -16.67
N LYS A 138 -1.59 -14.07 -17.68
CA LYS A 138 -0.58 -14.95 -18.28
C LYS A 138 0.41 -15.43 -17.22
N MET A 139 0.91 -14.53 -16.37
CA MET A 139 1.87 -14.92 -15.32
C MET A 139 1.31 -15.97 -14.36
N LEU A 140 0.05 -15.81 -13.94
CA LEU A 140 -0.59 -16.72 -12.98
C LEU A 140 -1.08 -18.03 -13.62
N ASN A 141 -1.64 -17.97 -14.83
CA ASN A 141 -2.25 -19.13 -15.50
C ASN A 141 -1.26 -19.95 -16.33
N GLU A 142 -0.14 -19.36 -16.75
CA GLU A 142 0.91 -20.04 -17.54
C GLU A 142 2.26 -20.09 -16.80
N GLY A 143 2.27 -19.83 -15.49
CA GLY A 143 3.49 -19.80 -14.67
C GLY A 143 4.35 -21.06 -14.73
N ASP A 144 3.76 -22.23 -14.99
CA ASP A 144 4.45 -23.50 -15.21
C ASP A 144 5.29 -23.55 -16.50
N THR A 145 4.92 -22.74 -17.49
CA THR A 145 5.71 -22.57 -18.72
C THR A 145 6.78 -21.49 -18.57
N LEU A 146 6.48 -20.44 -17.82
CA LEU A 146 7.31 -19.24 -17.67
C LEU A 146 8.41 -19.41 -16.63
N PHE A 147 8.15 -20.18 -15.57
CA PHE A 147 9.04 -20.33 -14.43
C PHE A 147 9.50 -21.78 -14.25
N THR A 148 10.78 -21.96 -13.89
CA THR A 148 11.35 -23.27 -13.55
C THR A 148 12.40 -23.17 -12.45
N SER A 149 12.37 -24.13 -11.52
CA SER A 149 13.41 -24.29 -10.49
C SER A 149 14.54 -25.25 -10.91
N GLU A 150 14.60 -25.67 -12.18
CA GLU A 150 15.60 -26.63 -12.69
C GLU A 150 17.03 -26.08 -12.69
N ARG A 151 17.20 -24.75 -12.53
CA ARG A 151 18.51 -24.07 -12.47
C ARG A 151 18.47 -23.01 -11.38
N ASN A 152 19.59 -22.87 -10.65
CA ASN A 152 19.83 -21.79 -9.71
C ASN A 152 21.16 -21.11 -10.06
N ASP A 153 21.10 -19.83 -10.41
CA ASP A 153 22.23 -19.00 -10.85
C ASP A 153 22.81 -18.16 -9.69
N ALA A 154 22.33 -18.37 -8.46
CA ALA A 154 22.83 -17.69 -7.27
C ALA A 154 24.18 -18.23 -6.79
N ARG A 155 24.83 -17.46 -5.91
CA ARG A 155 26.10 -17.85 -5.29
C ARG A 155 25.96 -19.17 -4.52
N SER A 156 26.99 -20.04 -4.60
CA SER A 156 27.04 -21.27 -3.79
C SER A 156 26.88 -20.96 -2.30
N GLY A 157 26.08 -21.74 -1.58
CA GLY A 157 25.85 -21.58 -0.14
C GLY A 157 24.69 -20.64 0.21
N THR A 158 24.00 -20.07 -0.78
CA THR A 158 22.81 -19.22 -0.57
C THR A 158 21.50 -20.01 -0.51
N GLU A 159 21.55 -21.33 -0.74
CA GLU A 159 20.37 -22.20 -0.81
C GLU A 159 19.61 -22.24 0.53
N ALA A 160 20.30 -22.01 1.64
CA ALA A 160 19.72 -21.99 2.98
C ALA A 160 19.05 -20.64 3.37
N ILE A 161 19.18 -19.57 2.55
CA ILE A 161 18.67 -18.23 2.86
C ILE A 161 17.13 -18.18 2.85
N TRP A 162 16.49 -19.10 2.13
CA TRP A 162 15.06 -19.37 2.31
C TRP A 162 14.91 -20.64 3.14
N PRO A 163 14.91 -20.51 4.49
CA PRO A 163 15.01 -21.65 5.40
C PRO A 163 13.80 -22.59 5.35
N VAL A 164 12.74 -22.23 4.61
CA VAL A 164 11.54 -23.04 4.46
C VAL A 164 11.43 -23.46 2.99
N ALA A 165 11.69 -24.74 2.70
CA ALA A 165 11.48 -25.35 1.37
C ALA A 165 10.02 -25.25 0.87
N GLU A 166 9.11 -24.77 1.72
CA GLU A 166 7.73 -24.44 1.39
C GLU A 166 7.63 -23.14 0.62
N ARG A 167 8.56 -22.18 0.74
CA ARG A 167 8.47 -20.89 0.04
C ARG A 167 9.26 -20.82 -1.27
N THR A 168 9.65 -21.97 -1.81
CA THR A 168 10.48 -22.07 -3.02
C THR A 168 9.69 -22.76 -4.13
N LEU A 169 9.82 -22.25 -5.36
CA LEU A 169 9.27 -22.84 -6.59
C LEU A 169 9.61 -24.33 -6.66
N ARG A 170 8.59 -25.16 -6.91
CA ARG A 170 8.73 -26.63 -6.97
C ARG A 170 8.61 -27.14 -8.40
N GLY A 171 9.73 -27.17 -9.11
CA GLY A 171 9.76 -27.53 -10.52
C GLY A 171 9.12 -26.43 -11.36
N ARG A 172 7.90 -26.68 -11.82
CA ARG A 172 7.11 -25.78 -12.66
C ARG A 172 5.69 -25.76 -12.11
N GLU A 173 5.15 -24.57 -11.84
CA GLU A 173 3.80 -24.46 -11.28
C GLU A 173 3.08 -23.16 -11.66
N LYS A 174 1.77 -23.28 -11.88
CA LYS A 174 0.86 -22.14 -12.01
C LYS A 174 0.65 -21.43 -10.67
N GLY A 175 0.29 -20.15 -10.73
CA GLY A 175 0.05 -19.30 -9.57
C GLY A 175 1.31 -18.90 -8.80
N PHE A 176 2.50 -19.21 -9.34
CA PHE A 176 3.76 -18.80 -8.74
C PHE A 176 3.94 -17.29 -8.85
N VAL A 177 4.29 -16.67 -7.73
CA VAL A 177 4.53 -15.23 -7.61
C VAL A 177 5.97 -15.04 -7.15
N PRO A 178 6.90 -14.61 -8.02
CA PRO A 178 8.30 -14.42 -7.64
C PRO A 178 8.47 -13.40 -6.51
N TYR A 179 9.27 -13.75 -5.51
CA TYR A 179 9.60 -12.90 -4.37
C TYR A 179 10.24 -11.56 -4.73
N TRP A 180 11.10 -11.50 -5.75
CA TRP A 180 11.70 -10.21 -6.16
C TRP A 180 10.73 -9.26 -6.86
N TRP A 181 9.51 -9.68 -7.15
CA TRP A 181 8.49 -8.80 -7.72
C TRP A 181 7.72 -8.04 -6.64
N ASP A 182 7.93 -8.43 -5.39
CA ASP A 182 7.32 -7.88 -4.19
C ASP A 182 7.93 -6.55 -3.77
N ASP A 183 7.38 -5.93 -2.72
CA ASP A 183 7.98 -4.80 -2.03
C ASP A 183 9.31 -5.22 -1.39
N GLY A 184 10.39 -4.80 -2.02
CA GLY A 184 11.74 -5.08 -1.58
C GLY A 184 12.74 -4.21 -2.30
N GLY A 185 13.87 -3.93 -1.65
CA GLY A 185 15.02 -3.32 -2.31
C GLY A 185 15.36 -4.15 -3.54
N SER A 186 15.04 -3.63 -4.72
CA SER A 186 15.26 -4.23 -6.03
C SER A 186 16.58 -4.97 -6.05
N VAL A 187 16.57 -6.19 -6.58
CA VAL A 187 17.80 -6.98 -6.69
C VAL A 187 18.79 -6.29 -7.61
N SER A 188 18.32 -5.62 -8.66
CA SER A 188 19.16 -4.78 -9.51
C SER A 188 19.79 -3.63 -8.70
N MET A 189 19.05 -2.96 -7.82
CA MET A 189 19.62 -1.93 -6.93
C MET A 189 20.69 -2.51 -6.00
N ASP A 190 20.43 -3.67 -5.41
CA ASP A 190 21.34 -4.39 -4.52
C ASP A 190 22.63 -4.84 -5.23
N MET A 191 22.50 -5.33 -6.46
CA MET A 191 23.62 -5.76 -7.32
C MET A 191 24.45 -4.55 -7.76
N TYR A 192 23.80 -3.43 -8.08
CA TYR A 192 24.47 -2.19 -8.43
C TYR A 192 25.27 -1.62 -7.26
N GLU A 193 24.69 -1.53 -6.06
CA GLU A 193 25.36 -1.03 -4.85
C GLU A 193 26.64 -1.82 -4.55
N LYS A 194 26.58 -3.14 -4.70
CA LYS A 194 27.67 -4.07 -4.37
C LYS A 194 28.63 -4.35 -5.53
N ALA A 195 28.33 -3.82 -6.72
CA ALA A 195 29.02 -4.14 -7.98
C ALA A 195 29.13 -5.66 -8.23
N ASP A 196 28.01 -6.38 -8.05
CA ASP A 196 28.06 -7.83 -7.81
C ASP A 196 28.08 -8.74 -9.05
N ASN A 197 27.12 -8.80 -9.96
CA ASN A 197 26.95 -9.85 -10.99
C ASN A 197 26.45 -11.23 -10.54
N LEU A 198 26.52 -11.63 -9.26
CA LEU A 198 25.89 -12.88 -8.81
C LEU A 198 24.76 -12.62 -7.80
N LEU A 199 23.70 -13.43 -7.89
CA LEU A 199 22.52 -13.27 -7.05
C LEU A 199 22.83 -13.66 -5.60
N SER A 200 22.35 -12.84 -4.66
CA SER A 200 22.51 -13.05 -3.21
C SER A 200 21.51 -14.05 -2.63
N ARG A 201 20.50 -14.46 -3.40
CA ARG A 201 19.46 -15.45 -3.05
C ARG A 201 19.14 -16.34 -4.24
N PRO A 202 18.58 -17.54 -4.03
CA PRO A 202 18.29 -18.48 -5.11
C PRO A 202 17.43 -17.86 -6.21
N GLY A 203 17.87 -17.97 -7.46
CA GLY A 203 17.26 -17.24 -8.56
C GLY A 203 17.74 -17.70 -9.91
N ARG A 204 17.10 -17.16 -10.94
CA ARG A 204 17.46 -17.31 -12.35
C ARG A 204 18.03 -15.98 -12.83
N ASP A 205 19.17 -16.03 -13.50
CA ASP A 205 19.75 -14.88 -14.18
C ASP A 205 20.42 -15.32 -15.49
N GLU A 206 19.93 -14.80 -16.61
CA GLU A 206 20.41 -15.16 -17.94
C GLU A 206 21.79 -14.55 -18.25
N PHE A 207 22.23 -13.50 -17.55
CA PHE A 207 23.61 -13.04 -17.68
C PHE A 207 24.59 -14.05 -17.06
N ALA A 208 24.37 -14.41 -15.79
CA ALA A 208 25.15 -15.42 -15.10
C ALA A 208 25.15 -16.77 -15.84
N ALA A 209 23.98 -17.26 -16.27
CA ALA A 209 23.86 -18.56 -16.93
C ALA A 209 24.62 -18.66 -18.26
N ASN A 210 24.75 -17.56 -18.99
CA ASN A 210 25.43 -17.53 -20.28
C ASN A 210 26.89 -17.07 -20.17
N GLY A 211 27.40 -16.82 -18.96
CA GLY A 211 28.73 -16.25 -18.74
C GLY A 211 28.91 -14.89 -19.43
N LYS A 212 27.82 -14.15 -19.62
CA LYS A 212 27.85 -12.83 -20.28
C LYS A 212 28.21 -11.75 -19.26
N PRO A 213 28.96 -10.71 -19.65
CA PRO A 213 29.22 -9.57 -18.79
C PRO A 213 27.89 -8.86 -18.47
N ASN A 214 27.76 -8.36 -17.25
CA ASN A 214 26.65 -7.55 -16.78
C ASN A 214 27.18 -6.22 -16.19
N PRO A 215 27.77 -5.34 -17.03
CA PRO A 215 28.43 -4.12 -16.55
C PRO A 215 27.47 -3.12 -15.90
N GLU A 216 26.16 -3.24 -16.16
CA GLU A 216 25.11 -2.42 -15.57
C GLU A 216 24.52 -3.02 -14.28
N HIS A 217 24.95 -4.22 -13.88
CA HIS A 217 24.50 -4.92 -12.66
C HIS A 217 22.98 -5.09 -12.54
N ILE A 218 22.29 -5.28 -13.66
CA ILE A 218 20.83 -5.49 -13.71
C ILE A 218 20.48 -6.97 -13.63
N LEU A 219 19.43 -7.34 -12.89
CA LEU A 219 18.89 -8.69 -12.90
C LEU A 219 18.37 -9.01 -14.31
N HIS A 220 18.56 -10.22 -14.84
CA HIS A 220 17.81 -10.73 -15.99
C HIS A 220 17.20 -12.11 -15.72
N GLY A 221 16.17 -12.11 -14.88
CA GLY A 221 15.40 -13.30 -14.55
C GLY A 221 14.45 -13.05 -13.38
N TYR A 222 14.44 -13.97 -12.41
CA TYR A 222 13.47 -13.97 -11.31
C TYR A 222 13.97 -14.78 -10.11
N SER A 223 13.41 -14.51 -8.93
CA SER A 223 13.66 -15.31 -7.72
C SER A 223 13.01 -16.67 -7.83
N LEU A 224 13.66 -17.70 -7.28
CA LEU A 224 13.01 -18.99 -7.06
C LEU A 224 12.10 -19.00 -5.82
N GLY A 225 12.10 -17.93 -5.04
CA GLY A 225 11.29 -17.77 -3.84
C GLY A 225 9.94 -17.19 -4.21
N SER A 226 8.92 -17.49 -3.42
CA SER A 226 7.59 -16.98 -3.66
C SER A 226 7.13 -15.95 -2.64
N SER A 227 6.56 -14.84 -3.10
CA SER A 227 6.02 -13.80 -2.23
C SER A 227 4.60 -14.13 -1.76
N ASN A 228 4.35 -13.90 -0.48
CA ASN A 228 3.00 -13.87 0.08
C ASN A 228 2.39 -12.47 0.00
N HIS A 229 3.19 -11.41 0.08
CA HIS A 229 2.70 -10.04 0.09
C HIS A 229 2.19 -9.64 -1.30
N LEU A 230 3.00 -9.79 -2.35
CA LEU A 230 2.51 -9.66 -3.73
C LEU A 230 1.33 -10.59 -4.06
N ALA A 231 1.25 -11.78 -3.47
CA ALA A 231 0.07 -12.62 -3.64
C ALA A 231 -1.21 -12.00 -3.05
N GLN A 232 -1.12 -11.22 -1.96
CA GLN A 232 -2.25 -10.48 -1.41
C GLN A 232 -2.71 -9.38 -2.38
N GLU A 233 -1.77 -8.60 -2.92
CA GLU A 233 -2.08 -7.51 -3.85
C GLU A 233 -2.65 -8.01 -5.18
N LEU A 234 -2.06 -9.07 -5.74
CA LEU A 234 -2.60 -9.75 -6.92
C LEU A 234 -4.01 -10.25 -6.67
N ALA A 235 -4.28 -10.80 -5.49
CA ALA A 235 -5.62 -11.28 -5.16
C ALA A 235 -6.65 -10.15 -5.14
N ILE A 236 -6.31 -8.98 -4.60
CA ILE A 236 -7.20 -7.80 -4.63
C ILE A 236 -7.45 -7.34 -6.06
N MET A 237 -6.40 -7.25 -6.88
CA MET A 237 -6.54 -6.94 -8.30
C MET A 237 -7.50 -7.94 -8.99
N LEU A 238 -7.35 -9.24 -8.74
CA LEU A 238 -8.22 -10.28 -9.30
C LEU A 238 -9.66 -10.14 -8.80
N GLN A 239 -9.87 -9.91 -7.50
CA GLN A 239 -11.21 -9.71 -6.92
C GLN A 239 -11.91 -8.53 -7.58
N ASP A 240 -11.28 -7.35 -7.55
CA ASP A 240 -11.90 -6.11 -8.02
C ASP A 240 -12.18 -6.16 -9.53
N SER A 241 -11.23 -6.69 -10.31
CA SER A 241 -11.36 -6.85 -11.75
C SER A 241 -12.44 -7.87 -12.11
N TRP A 242 -12.55 -8.98 -11.38
CA TRP A 242 -13.62 -9.95 -11.61
C TRP A 242 -14.99 -9.33 -11.35
N VAL A 243 -15.15 -8.63 -10.23
CA VAL A 243 -16.42 -7.97 -9.88
C VAL A 243 -16.80 -6.95 -10.95
N LEU A 244 -15.83 -6.25 -11.55
CA LEU A 244 -16.09 -5.32 -12.66
C LEU A 244 -16.55 -6.04 -13.95
N LEU A 245 -15.94 -7.18 -14.29
CA LEU A 245 -16.08 -7.79 -15.62
C LEU A 245 -17.11 -8.91 -15.68
N ASN A 246 -17.39 -9.60 -14.58
CA ASN A 246 -18.21 -10.82 -14.54
C ASN A 246 -19.67 -10.60 -14.95
N GLU A 247 -20.21 -9.39 -14.78
CA GLU A 247 -21.59 -9.06 -15.18
C GLU A 247 -21.67 -8.36 -16.54
N SER A 248 -20.54 -8.15 -17.23
CA SER A 248 -20.51 -7.49 -18.53
C SER A 248 -21.19 -8.32 -19.62
N GLU A 249 -21.95 -7.69 -20.51
CA GLU A 249 -22.51 -8.37 -21.69
C GLU A 249 -21.45 -8.61 -22.79
N ASP A 250 -20.27 -7.99 -22.69
CA ASP A 250 -19.18 -8.18 -23.66
C ASP A 250 -18.50 -9.54 -23.48
N SER A 251 -18.47 -10.33 -24.56
CA SER A 251 -17.79 -11.63 -24.60
C SER A 251 -16.29 -11.57 -24.27
N ALA A 252 -15.60 -10.46 -24.55
CA ALA A 252 -14.19 -10.28 -24.22
C ALA A 252 -14.00 -10.11 -22.71
N ASP A 253 -14.88 -9.33 -22.06
CA ASP A 253 -14.89 -9.18 -20.61
C ASP A 253 -15.23 -10.49 -19.91
N GLN A 254 -16.22 -11.22 -20.42
CA GLN A 254 -16.59 -12.54 -19.89
C GLN A 254 -15.43 -13.54 -19.97
N LYS A 255 -14.67 -13.50 -21.06
CA LYS A 255 -13.45 -14.29 -21.20
C LYS A 255 -12.40 -13.91 -20.16
N LEU A 256 -12.14 -12.62 -19.97
CA LEU A 256 -11.21 -12.14 -18.94
C LEU A 256 -11.68 -12.52 -17.53
N ALA A 257 -12.98 -12.41 -17.22
CA ALA A 257 -13.54 -12.83 -15.94
C ALA A 257 -13.30 -14.33 -15.68
N ALA A 258 -13.44 -15.18 -16.69
CA ALA A 258 -13.13 -16.61 -16.57
C ALA A 258 -11.63 -16.87 -16.34
N GLU A 259 -10.74 -16.15 -17.03
CA GLU A 259 -9.29 -16.24 -16.83
C GLU A 259 -8.86 -15.73 -15.44
N ILE A 260 -9.52 -14.67 -14.93
CA ILE A 260 -9.33 -14.17 -13.56
C ILE A 260 -9.73 -15.22 -12.53
N ALA A 261 -10.87 -15.90 -12.72
CA ALA A 261 -11.29 -16.97 -11.83
C ALA A 261 -10.30 -18.15 -11.84
N GLU A 262 -9.73 -18.49 -13.01
CA GLU A 262 -8.63 -19.47 -13.09
C GLU A 262 -7.38 -19.01 -12.34
N ALA A 263 -7.00 -17.74 -12.50
CA ALA A 263 -5.83 -17.17 -11.84
C ALA A 263 -5.96 -17.19 -10.32
N ALA A 264 -7.16 -16.87 -9.78
CA ALA A 264 -7.43 -16.94 -8.35
C ALA A 264 -7.30 -18.37 -7.80
N ARG A 265 -7.79 -19.39 -8.52
CA ARG A 265 -7.60 -20.81 -8.15
C ARG A 265 -6.12 -21.19 -8.16
N ASN A 266 -5.41 -20.86 -9.24
CA ASN A 266 -3.99 -21.17 -9.39
C ASN A 266 -3.16 -20.52 -8.27
N LEU A 267 -3.47 -19.26 -7.92
CA LEU A 267 -2.82 -18.54 -6.84
C LEU A 267 -3.04 -19.22 -5.49
N GLN A 268 -4.28 -19.55 -5.13
CA GLN A 268 -4.59 -20.27 -3.89
C GLN A 268 -3.94 -21.66 -3.82
N ASP A 269 -3.97 -22.42 -4.92
CA ASP A 269 -3.33 -23.73 -5.00
C ASP A 269 -1.83 -23.63 -4.77
N CYS A 270 -1.18 -22.64 -5.39
CA CYS A 270 0.24 -22.38 -5.17
C CYS A 270 0.53 -22.00 -3.71
N ARG A 271 -0.23 -21.07 -3.12
CA ARG A 271 -0.07 -20.68 -1.70
C ARG A 271 -0.26 -21.85 -0.75
N SER A 272 -1.22 -22.73 -1.04
CA SER A 272 -1.48 -23.93 -0.26
C SER A 272 -0.31 -24.93 -0.33
N ARG A 273 0.24 -25.17 -1.54
CA ARG A 273 1.46 -25.98 -1.71
C ARG A 273 2.67 -25.39 -0.97
N HIS A 274 2.70 -24.07 -0.84
CA HIS A 274 3.77 -23.29 -0.22
C HIS A 274 3.59 -23.06 1.29
N GLY A 275 2.67 -23.80 1.93
CA GLY A 275 2.49 -23.77 3.39
C GLY A 275 1.73 -22.54 3.90
N ALA A 276 1.13 -21.74 3.01
CA ALA A 276 0.36 -20.54 3.35
C ALA A 276 -1.10 -20.62 2.86
N PRO A 277 -1.88 -21.66 3.21
CA PRO A 277 -3.23 -21.87 2.67
C PRO A 277 -4.29 -20.86 3.17
N ARG A 278 -3.93 -19.95 4.06
CA ARG A 278 -4.84 -19.00 4.74
C ARG A 278 -4.43 -17.54 4.57
N ILE A 279 -3.96 -17.18 3.38
CA ILE A 279 -3.75 -15.78 3.05
C ILE A 279 -5.13 -15.19 2.72
N GLN A 280 -5.64 -14.34 3.60
CA GLN A 280 -7.04 -13.88 3.57
C GLN A 280 -7.42 -13.20 2.24
N PRO A 281 -6.62 -12.29 1.64
CA PRO A 281 -6.97 -11.72 0.34
C PRO A 281 -7.04 -12.76 -0.79
N VAL A 282 -6.19 -13.80 -0.75
CA VAL A 282 -6.19 -14.89 -1.74
C VAL A 282 -7.46 -15.74 -1.60
N LEU A 283 -7.88 -16.03 -0.36
CA LEU A 283 -9.16 -16.69 -0.10
C LEU A 283 -10.34 -15.82 -0.55
N ALA A 284 -10.29 -14.51 -0.36
CA ALA A 284 -11.34 -13.56 -0.74
C ALA A 284 -11.52 -13.53 -2.27
N ALA A 285 -10.42 -13.41 -3.01
CA ALA A 285 -10.43 -13.47 -4.47
C ALA A 285 -10.98 -14.82 -4.98
N LEU A 286 -10.57 -15.94 -4.38
CA LEU A 286 -11.12 -17.26 -4.72
C LEU A 286 -12.62 -17.35 -4.42
N ALA A 287 -13.03 -16.97 -3.21
CA ALA A 287 -14.43 -17.02 -2.76
C ALA A 287 -15.35 -16.26 -3.70
N ILE A 288 -14.96 -15.05 -4.10
CA ILE A 288 -15.76 -14.20 -4.99
C ILE A 288 -15.72 -14.69 -6.44
N SER A 289 -14.52 -14.80 -7.02
CA SER A 289 -14.39 -15.09 -8.46
C SER A 289 -14.83 -16.50 -8.87
N ASN A 290 -14.82 -17.44 -7.92
CA ASN A 290 -15.21 -18.83 -8.16
C ASN A 290 -16.51 -19.22 -7.46
N GLN A 291 -17.12 -18.30 -6.71
CA GLN A 291 -18.26 -18.60 -5.83
C GLN A 291 -17.95 -19.76 -4.86
N ASP A 292 -16.69 -19.86 -4.43
CA ASP A 292 -16.18 -20.98 -3.63
C ASP A 292 -16.63 -20.83 -2.17
N GLN A 293 -17.58 -21.70 -1.77
CA GLN A 293 -18.17 -21.68 -0.43
C GLN A 293 -17.19 -22.10 0.67
N GLU A 294 -16.23 -22.98 0.36
CA GLU A 294 -15.24 -23.43 1.35
C GLU A 294 -14.21 -22.32 1.62
N ALA A 295 -13.77 -21.61 0.58
CA ALA A 295 -12.94 -20.43 0.72
C ALA A 295 -13.68 -19.34 1.50
N HIS A 296 -14.95 -19.09 1.15
CA HIS A 296 -15.78 -18.11 1.83
C HIS A 296 -15.91 -18.38 3.34
N GLN A 297 -16.16 -19.63 3.75
CA GLN A 297 -16.27 -20.02 5.16
C GLN A 297 -14.98 -19.86 5.97
N LYS A 298 -13.83 -19.67 5.30
CA LYS A 298 -12.52 -19.45 5.93
C LYS A 298 -12.15 -17.97 6.04
N LEU A 299 -12.95 -17.07 5.47
CA LEU A 299 -12.74 -15.64 5.60
C LEU A 299 -12.96 -15.20 7.04
N ASP A 300 -12.06 -14.34 7.52
CA ASP A 300 -12.19 -13.75 8.85
C ASP A 300 -13.33 -12.72 8.85
N VAL A 301 -14.16 -12.74 9.90
CA VAL A 301 -15.24 -11.77 10.09
C VAL A 301 -14.78 -10.72 11.09
N VAL A 302 -14.78 -9.45 10.69
CA VAL A 302 -14.44 -8.35 11.58
C VAL A 302 -15.63 -8.03 12.49
N ASP A 303 -15.57 -8.52 13.73
CA ASP A 303 -16.46 -8.18 14.83
C ASP A 303 -15.76 -7.28 15.87
N TRP A 304 -16.47 -6.87 16.93
CA TRP A 304 -15.89 -5.99 17.95
C TRP A 304 -14.74 -6.62 18.76
N ALA A 305 -14.68 -7.96 18.86
CA ALA A 305 -13.54 -8.62 19.49
C ALA A 305 -12.29 -8.52 18.60
N HIS A 306 -12.46 -8.66 17.28
CA HIS A 306 -11.40 -8.41 16.30
C HIS A 306 -10.96 -6.95 16.32
N VAL A 307 -11.89 -5.99 16.38
CA VAL A 307 -11.57 -4.55 16.49
C VAL A 307 -10.68 -4.28 17.70
N LYS A 308 -11.05 -4.79 18.88
CA LYS A 308 -10.25 -4.61 20.10
C LYS A 308 -8.82 -5.12 19.93
N LYS A 309 -8.66 -6.32 19.39
CA LYS A 309 -7.34 -6.90 19.09
C LYS A 309 -6.58 -6.09 18.03
N GLY A 310 -7.27 -5.55 17.02
CA GLY A 310 -6.69 -4.67 16.00
C GLY A 310 -6.11 -3.40 16.63
N ILE A 311 -6.86 -2.76 17.53
CA ILE A 311 -6.39 -1.59 18.29
C ILE A 311 -5.18 -1.94 19.16
N GLU A 312 -5.17 -3.09 19.83
CA GLU A 312 -4.02 -3.53 20.64
C GLU A 312 -2.74 -3.72 19.80
N MET A 313 -2.88 -4.02 18.50
CA MET A 313 -1.77 -4.17 17.56
C MET A 313 -1.34 -2.86 16.91
N ASN A 314 -2.24 -1.88 16.81
CA ASN A 314 -1.99 -0.55 16.25
C ASN A 314 -0.81 0.14 16.96
N GLU A 315 0.07 0.75 16.17
CA GLU A 315 1.32 1.34 16.65
C GLU A 315 1.06 2.53 17.55
N TYR A 316 0.06 3.38 17.24
CA TYR A 316 -0.28 4.54 18.05
C TYR A 316 -0.74 4.10 19.44
N PHE A 317 -1.59 3.09 19.51
CA PHE A 317 -2.00 2.49 20.78
C PHE A 317 -0.76 2.02 21.57
N ARG A 318 0.11 1.22 20.95
CA ARG A 318 1.27 0.61 21.62
C ARG A 318 2.42 1.58 21.94
N VAL A 319 2.43 2.77 21.35
CA VAL A 319 3.46 3.80 21.57
C VAL A 319 2.95 4.90 22.51
N VAL A 320 1.70 5.35 22.34
CA VAL A 320 1.17 6.55 23.00
C VAL A 320 0.22 6.20 24.14
N LEU A 321 -0.74 5.30 23.91
CA LEU A 321 -1.78 5.00 24.89
C LEU A 321 -1.32 3.96 25.91
N HIS A 322 -0.66 2.90 25.43
CA HIS A 322 -0.16 1.78 26.22
C HIS A 322 1.28 1.42 25.80
N PRO A 323 2.28 2.22 26.18
CA PRO A 323 3.69 1.99 25.83
C PRO A 323 4.16 0.57 26.18
N ALA A 324 4.40 -0.26 25.16
CA ALA A 324 4.86 -1.63 25.35
C ALA A 324 6.39 -1.68 25.62
N PRO A 325 6.86 -2.45 26.63
CA PRO A 325 8.26 -2.42 27.06
C PRO A 325 9.25 -3.15 26.14
N LYS A 326 8.80 -4.00 25.19
CA LYS A 326 9.51 -4.65 24.05
C LYS A 326 8.47 -5.44 23.23
N PRO A 327 8.71 -5.79 21.94
CA PRO A 327 9.84 -5.42 21.07
C PRO A 327 9.77 -3.96 20.57
N PRO A 328 10.82 -3.44 19.89
CA PRO A 328 10.74 -2.16 19.21
C PRO A 328 9.53 -2.09 18.26
N ILE A 329 8.90 -0.93 18.21
CA ILE A 329 7.79 -0.63 17.31
C ILE A 329 8.35 0.20 16.17
N PHE A 330 8.10 -0.23 14.94
CA PHE A 330 8.45 0.51 13.73
C PHE A 330 7.21 1.27 13.27
N ALA A 331 7.35 2.53 12.91
CA ALA A 331 6.25 3.36 12.44
C ALA A 331 6.74 4.35 11.36
N PRO A 332 5.84 4.90 10.53
CA PRO A 332 4.51 4.34 10.28
C PRO A 332 4.61 2.93 9.67
N PHE A 333 3.63 2.08 9.98
CA PHE A 333 3.49 0.78 9.35
C PHE A 333 2.59 0.92 8.11
N PHE A 334 2.92 0.14 7.10
CA PHE A 334 2.22 0.00 5.82
C PHE A 334 0.70 0.12 5.92
N ALA A 335 0.09 0.89 5.00
CA ALA A 335 -1.36 1.01 4.92
C ALA A 335 -2.05 -0.12 4.12
N ASP A 336 -1.26 -1.03 3.53
CA ASP A 336 -1.79 -2.14 2.72
C ASP A 336 -2.65 -3.08 3.58
N GLU A 337 -2.31 -3.25 4.86
CA GLU A 337 -3.10 -4.05 5.80
C GLU A 337 -4.55 -3.56 5.91
N GLN A 338 -4.78 -2.24 5.95
CA GLN A 338 -6.14 -1.68 5.96
C GLN A 338 -6.87 -1.95 4.66
N ALA A 339 -6.17 -1.80 3.53
CA ALA A 339 -6.76 -2.12 2.23
C ALA A 339 -7.10 -3.62 2.15
N PHE A 340 -6.23 -4.50 2.64
CA PHE A 340 -6.47 -5.95 2.69
C PHE A 340 -7.72 -6.25 3.52
N HIS A 341 -7.81 -5.73 4.74
CA HIS A 341 -8.99 -5.91 5.60
C HIS A 341 -10.27 -5.34 5.00
N TYR A 342 -10.18 -4.24 4.26
CA TYR A 342 -11.32 -3.68 3.53
C TYR A 342 -11.84 -4.68 2.50
N HIS A 343 -11.00 -5.15 1.57
CA HIS A 343 -11.42 -6.09 0.52
C HIS A 343 -11.85 -7.46 1.07
N GLU A 344 -11.19 -7.93 2.14
CA GLU A 344 -11.58 -9.14 2.88
C GLU A 344 -12.99 -9.02 3.46
N THR A 345 -13.30 -7.87 4.09
CA THR A 345 -14.62 -7.61 4.68
C THR A 345 -15.71 -7.58 3.60
N LEU A 346 -15.42 -6.94 2.47
CA LEU A 346 -16.36 -6.92 1.34
C LEU A 346 -16.59 -8.33 0.79
N ALA A 347 -15.54 -9.14 0.65
CA ALA A 347 -15.70 -10.51 0.19
C ALA A 347 -16.52 -11.37 1.18
N ALA A 348 -16.33 -11.17 2.49
CA ALA A 348 -17.00 -11.95 3.53
C ALA A 348 -18.47 -11.55 3.74
N SER A 349 -18.84 -10.29 3.48
CA SER A 349 -20.15 -9.75 3.88
C SER A 349 -20.89 -8.95 2.82
N GLY A 350 -20.28 -8.69 1.67
CA GLY A 350 -20.82 -7.86 0.58
C GLY A 350 -20.87 -6.36 0.89
N ARG A 351 -20.46 -5.92 2.09
CA ARG A 351 -20.53 -4.53 2.54
C ARG A 351 -19.48 -4.22 3.59
N LEU A 352 -19.24 -2.94 3.89
CA LEU A 352 -18.42 -2.58 5.04
C LEU A 352 -19.23 -2.68 6.35
N THR A 353 -18.93 -3.65 7.19
CA THR A 353 -19.60 -3.82 8.49
C THR A 353 -19.24 -2.67 9.44
N LYS A 354 -20.11 -2.37 10.42
CA LYS A 354 -19.83 -1.31 11.41
C LYS A 354 -18.52 -1.52 12.18
N PRO A 355 -18.17 -2.73 12.67
CA PRO A 355 -16.88 -2.94 13.33
C PRO A 355 -15.67 -2.74 12.39
N ALA A 356 -15.75 -3.22 11.14
CA ALA A 356 -14.70 -2.99 10.14
C ALA A 356 -14.54 -1.51 9.80
N ALA A 357 -15.66 -0.80 9.60
CA ALA A 357 -15.69 0.65 9.42
C ALA A 357 -15.02 1.39 10.59
N PHE A 358 -15.29 0.97 11.83
CA PHE A 358 -14.67 1.56 13.01
C PHE A 358 -13.16 1.37 13.01
N LEU A 359 -12.68 0.15 12.78
CA LEU A 359 -11.25 -0.15 12.77
C LEU A 359 -10.52 0.62 11.66
N LEU A 360 -11.12 0.70 10.47
CA LEU A 360 -10.60 1.49 9.34
C LEU A 360 -10.46 2.97 9.73
N ALA A 361 -11.50 3.54 10.34
CA ALA A 361 -11.48 4.93 10.84
C ALA A 361 -10.45 5.15 11.94
N TYR A 362 -10.30 4.19 12.87
CA TYR A 362 -9.32 4.24 13.93
C TYR A 362 -7.89 4.28 13.39
N ASP A 363 -7.57 3.38 12.45
CA ASP A 363 -6.22 3.29 11.87
C ASP A 363 -5.87 4.50 11.01
N ALA A 364 -6.81 4.94 10.15
CA ALA A 364 -6.65 6.13 9.31
C ALA A 364 -6.33 7.37 10.14
N PHE A 365 -6.95 7.52 11.31
CA PHE A 365 -6.71 8.65 12.19
C PHE A 365 -5.41 8.52 13.01
N THR A 366 -5.13 7.34 13.55
CA THR A 366 -4.11 7.16 14.58
C THR A 366 -2.71 6.89 14.03
N ARG A 367 -2.57 6.12 12.94
CA ARG A 367 -1.25 5.78 12.39
C ARG A 367 -0.48 7.02 11.91
N PRO A 368 -1.07 7.98 11.17
CA PRO A 368 -0.36 9.18 10.71
C PRO A 368 0.06 10.11 11.84
N LYS A 369 -0.67 10.10 12.97
CA LYS A 369 -0.32 10.92 14.15
C LYS A 369 1.05 10.56 14.72
N LEU A 370 1.46 9.29 14.69
CA LEU A 370 2.79 8.90 15.13
C LEU A 370 3.89 9.58 14.32
N TYR A 371 3.73 9.62 13.00
CA TYR A 371 4.70 10.30 12.14
C TYR A 371 4.71 11.82 12.39
N GLN A 372 3.55 12.43 12.65
CA GLN A 372 3.49 13.84 13.05
C GLN A 372 4.23 14.10 14.37
N MET A 373 4.14 13.19 15.36
CA MET A 373 4.89 13.29 16.63
C MET A 373 6.41 13.13 16.49
N TYR A 374 6.87 12.49 15.40
CA TYR A 374 8.29 12.36 15.08
C TYR A 374 8.92 13.69 14.62
N ARG A 375 8.14 14.56 13.95
CA ARG A 375 8.66 15.76 13.29
C ARG A 375 8.76 16.98 14.21
N ASN A 376 9.63 17.92 13.84
CA ASN A 376 9.93 19.15 14.58
C ASN A 376 9.54 20.44 13.83
N ASP A 377 9.16 20.35 12.56
CA ASP A 377 9.13 21.47 11.60
C ASP A 377 7.73 21.91 11.19
N GLY A 378 6.75 21.68 12.08
CA GLY A 378 5.38 22.13 11.93
C GLY A 378 4.43 21.07 11.34
N PRO A 379 3.15 21.43 11.18
CA PRO A 379 2.15 20.51 10.63
C PRO A 379 2.46 20.21 9.16
N LEU A 380 2.36 18.94 8.78
CA LEU A 380 2.47 18.54 7.39
C LEU A 380 1.24 18.99 6.60
N PRO A 381 1.41 19.38 5.33
CA PRO A 381 0.29 19.41 4.40
C PRO A 381 -0.44 18.05 4.41
N PRO A 382 -1.76 18.04 4.26
CA PRO A 382 -2.52 16.80 4.20
C PRO A 382 -2.05 15.91 3.05
N GLY A 383 -2.22 14.60 3.21
CA GLY A 383 -1.78 13.62 2.22
C GLY A 383 -0.27 13.43 2.16
N VAL A 384 0.52 14.10 3.00
CA VAL A 384 1.99 13.93 3.07
C VAL A 384 2.35 13.09 4.30
N SER A 385 3.16 12.04 4.09
CA SER A 385 3.59 11.12 5.15
C SER A 385 5.06 10.73 5.01
N ALA A 386 5.50 9.77 5.83
CA ALA A 386 6.86 9.24 5.80
C ALA A 386 7.19 8.62 4.44
N PHE A 387 8.48 8.69 4.09
CA PHE A 387 9.06 7.80 3.09
C PHE A 387 9.01 6.36 3.59
N ASP A 388 8.54 5.43 2.75
CA ASP A 388 8.27 4.03 3.08
C ASP A 388 9.51 3.24 3.49
N LEU A 389 10.67 3.57 2.90
CA LEU A 389 11.95 2.99 3.29
C LEU A 389 12.55 3.61 4.57
N ASN A 390 11.89 4.62 5.15
CA ASN A 390 12.33 5.24 6.39
C ASN A 390 11.56 4.70 7.60
N ARG A 391 12.24 3.89 8.42
CA ARG A 391 11.65 3.31 9.64
C ARG A 391 11.88 4.21 10.86
N VAL A 392 10.80 4.75 11.43
CA VAL A 392 10.83 5.40 12.74
C VAL A 392 10.71 4.33 13.82
N VAL A 393 11.64 4.28 14.77
CA VAL A 393 11.71 3.27 15.81
C VAL A 393 11.33 3.87 17.15
N TYR A 394 10.38 3.23 17.82
CA TYR A 394 9.97 3.51 19.19
C TYR A 394 10.32 2.33 20.09
N VAL A 395 10.82 2.61 21.29
CA VAL A 395 11.08 1.60 22.34
C VAL A 395 10.53 2.15 23.65
N ASN A 396 9.57 1.44 24.24
CA ASN A 396 8.91 1.83 25.49
C ASN A 396 8.16 3.17 25.38
N GLY A 397 7.53 3.41 24.23
CA GLY A 397 6.89 4.70 23.91
C GLY A 397 7.89 5.83 23.59
N GLU A 398 9.19 5.62 23.75
CA GLU A 398 10.21 6.62 23.45
C GLU A 398 10.73 6.50 22.03
N LEU A 399 10.81 7.63 21.32
CA LEU A 399 11.45 7.71 20.02
C LEU A 399 12.95 7.41 20.14
N LYS A 400 13.44 6.41 19.39
CA LYS A 400 14.86 6.05 19.30
C LYS A 400 15.50 6.46 17.98
N THR A 401 14.73 6.51 16.90
CA THR A 401 15.23 7.08 15.65
C THR A 401 15.55 8.56 15.87
N LYS A 402 16.78 8.96 15.58
CA LYS A 402 17.17 10.38 15.63
C LYS A 402 16.18 11.16 14.75
N ARG A 403 15.65 12.26 15.25
CA ARG A 403 14.86 13.18 14.43
C ARG A 403 15.78 13.69 13.32
N THR A 404 15.61 13.17 12.11
CA THR A 404 16.31 13.63 10.91
C THR A 404 15.46 14.68 10.23
N LYS A 405 16.09 15.48 9.38
CA LYS A 405 15.38 16.30 8.43
C LYS A 405 14.83 15.40 7.32
N ARG A 406 13.63 15.73 6.86
CA ARG A 406 13.21 15.61 5.46
C ARG A 406 13.21 14.20 4.86
N LEU A 407 12.19 13.41 5.17
CA LEU A 407 11.87 12.19 4.40
C LEU A 407 10.36 12.16 4.19
N ILE A 408 9.90 12.89 3.18
CA ILE A 408 8.52 12.90 2.72
C ILE A 408 8.39 11.86 1.62
N GLY A 409 7.52 10.87 1.82
CA GLY A 409 7.19 9.86 0.81
C GLY A 409 5.85 10.12 0.17
N SER A 410 5.73 9.70 -1.09
CA SER A 410 4.48 9.82 -1.85
C SER A 410 3.48 8.70 -1.62
N ARG A 411 3.93 7.53 -1.15
CA ARG A 411 3.10 6.33 -0.96
C ARG A 411 2.19 6.39 0.25
N PHE A 412 2.75 6.45 1.46
CA PHE A 412 1.95 6.31 2.68
C PHE A 412 0.91 7.43 2.88
N GLY A 413 1.21 8.62 2.38
CA GLY A 413 0.29 9.74 2.44
C GLY A 413 -0.93 9.52 1.55
N SER A 414 -0.72 9.11 0.30
CA SER A 414 -1.80 8.81 -0.65
C SER A 414 -2.61 7.58 -0.23
N GLN A 415 -1.98 6.55 0.32
CA GLN A 415 -2.72 5.41 0.91
C GLN A 415 -3.63 5.84 2.07
N ASN A 416 -3.13 6.69 2.97
CA ASN A 416 -3.94 7.20 4.07
C ASN A 416 -5.12 8.04 3.57
N MET A 417 -4.97 8.78 2.46
CA MET A 417 -6.07 9.53 1.85
C MET A 417 -7.22 8.61 1.43
N ILE A 418 -6.93 7.42 0.89
CA ILE A 418 -7.94 6.41 0.56
C ILE A 418 -8.71 6.00 1.82
N MET A 419 -7.98 5.64 2.88
CA MET A 419 -8.60 5.20 4.14
C MET A 419 -9.41 6.32 4.80
N CYS A 420 -8.95 7.57 4.74
CA CYS A 420 -9.72 8.72 5.19
C CYS A 420 -11.02 8.89 4.39
N ALA A 421 -10.97 8.74 3.05
CA ALA A 421 -12.14 8.86 2.20
C ALA A 421 -13.16 7.74 2.47
N LEU A 422 -12.71 6.48 2.57
CA LEU A 422 -13.56 5.35 2.95
C LEU A 422 -14.16 5.52 4.35
N SER A 423 -13.37 6.03 5.31
CA SER A 423 -13.86 6.35 6.66
C SER A 423 -14.97 7.40 6.65
N LEU A 424 -14.86 8.44 5.82
CA LEU A 424 -15.89 9.47 5.68
C LEU A 424 -17.18 8.90 5.08
N GLN A 425 -17.07 7.99 4.11
CA GLN A 425 -18.24 7.26 3.59
C GLN A 425 -18.89 6.42 4.71
N ALA A 426 -18.07 5.76 5.53
CA ALA A 426 -18.55 4.98 6.67
C ALA A 426 -19.19 5.83 7.76
N PHE A 427 -18.67 7.03 8.05
CA PHE A 427 -19.30 7.99 8.95
C PHE A 427 -20.65 8.50 8.42
N ARG A 428 -20.86 8.52 7.09
CA ARG A 428 -22.16 8.86 6.51
C ARG A 428 -23.17 7.74 6.75
N GLU A 429 -22.76 6.49 6.57
CA GLU A 429 -23.62 5.33 6.83
C GLU A 429 -23.87 5.09 8.33
N TYR A 430 -22.85 5.33 9.16
CA TYR A 430 -22.88 5.17 10.61
C TYR A 430 -22.50 6.52 11.29
N PRO A 431 -23.44 7.48 11.43
CA PRO A 431 -23.13 8.83 11.94
C PRO A 431 -22.50 8.89 13.34
N LYS A 432 -22.78 7.88 14.17
CA LYS A 432 -22.24 7.72 15.53
C LYS A 432 -21.15 6.66 15.62
N LEU A 433 -20.50 6.33 14.50
CA LEU A 433 -19.50 5.25 14.42
C LEU A 433 -18.49 5.31 15.56
N TRP A 434 -17.95 6.51 15.83
CA TRP A 434 -16.92 6.70 16.82
C TRP A 434 -17.44 6.55 18.26
N GLU A 435 -18.57 7.19 18.56
CA GLU A 435 -19.20 7.14 19.88
C GLU A 435 -19.66 5.72 20.23
N GLU A 436 -20.30 5.03 19.28
CA GLU A 436 -20.75 3.64 19.47
C GLU A 436 -19.57 2.68 19.62
N GLY A 437 -18.47 2.88 18.88
CA GLY A 437 -17.26 2.07 19.09
C GLY A 437 -16.61 2.27 20.45
N ARG A 438 -16.72 3.47 21.05
CA ARG A 438 -16.31 3.72 22.43
C ARG A 438 -17.18 2.99 23.44
N GLU A 439 -18.50 2.97 23.20
CA GLU A 439 -19.45 2.23 24.04
C GLU A 439 -19.22 0.72 23.98
N GLU A 440 -18.91 0.16 22.80
CA GLU A 440 -18.71 -1.28 22.60
C GLU A 440 -17.41 -1.81 23.25
N ILE A 441 -16.33 -1.00 23.25
CA ILE A 441 -15.06 -1.39 23.88
C ILE A 441 -15.06 -1.12 25.39
N ASP A 442 -15.82 -0.11 25.85
CA ASP A 442 -15.98 0.30 27.25
C ASP A 442 -14.67 0.46 28.03
N ASP A 443 -13.64 0.99 27.38
CA ASP A 443 -12.37 1.34 28.01
C ASP A 443 -11.79 2.62 27.37
N PRO A 444 -11.88 3.77 28.05
CA PRO A 444 -11.36 5.05 27.54
C PRO A 444 -9.88 5.02 27.17
N SER A 445 -9.10 4.10 27.74
CA SER A 445 -7.66 3.98 27.46
C SER A 445 -7.34 3.46 26.05
N TYR A 446 -8.36 3.00 25.31
CA TYR A 446 -8.21 2.56 23.91
C TYR A 446 -8.30 3.71 22.91
N PHE A 447 -8.71 4.90 23.35
CA PHE A 447 -9.07 5.97 22.44
C PHE A 447 -8.19 7.19 22.60
N PRO A 448 -7.80 7.83 21.49
CA PRO A 448 -7.30 9.19 21.55
C PRO A 448 -8.42 10.14 22.04
N PRO A 449 -8.07 11.31 22.61
CA PRO A 449 -9.03 12.17 23.30
C PRO A 449 -10.04 12.86 22.36
N GLU A 450 -9.75 12.94 21.05
CA GLU A 450 -10.58 13.64 20.08
C GLU A 450 -11.99 13.03 19.93
N SER A 451 -12.96 13.90 19.67
CA SER A 451 -14.34 13.55 19.36
C SER A 451 -14.49 12.98 17.95
N GLY A 452 -15.63 12.32 17.67
CA GLY A 452 -15.95 11.85 16.32
C GLY A 452 -16.03 13.00 15.31
N GLU A 453 -16.41 14.21 15.73
CA GLU A 453 -16.44 15.40 14.88
C GLU A 453 -15.03 15.88 14.50
N GLU A 454 -14.12 15.96 15.46
CA GLU A 454 -12.71 16.31 15.21
C GLU A 454 -12.02 15.29 14.30
N ILE A 455 -12.32 14.00 14.48
CA ILE A 455 -11.79 12.92 13.63
C ILE A 455 -12.32 13.06 12.20
N ARG A 456 -13.62 13.29 12.01
CA ARG A 456 -14.21 13.55 10.68
C ARG A 456 -13.58 14.77 10.01
N ALA A 457 -13.40 15.86 10.75
CA ALA A 457 -12.77 17.07 10.21
C ALA A 457 -11.32 16.80 9.78
N TRP A 458 -10.58 16.01 10.56
CA TRP A 458 -9.22 15.60 10.21
C TRP A 458 -9.19 14.72 8.95
N MET A 459 -10.07 13.71 8.85
CA MET A 459 -10.15 12.85 7.66
C MET A 459 -10.54 13.64 6.41
N GLN A 460 -11.47 14.59 6.54
CA GLN A 460 -11.86 15.49 5.46
C GLN A 460 -10.67 16.32 4.98
N ARG A 461 -9.88 16.87 5.91
CA ARG A 461 -8.64 17.61 5.58
C ARG A 461 -7.67 16.71 4.81
N GLU A 462 -7.43 15.50 5.26
CA GLU A 462 -6.50 14.56 4.60
C GLU A 462 -6.99 14.17 3.20
N ALA A 463 -8.25 13.72 3.07
CA ALA A 463 -8.79 13.24 1.81
C ALA A 463 -8.87 14.36 0.73
N SER A 464 -9.49 15.50 1.04
CA SER A 464 -9.66 16.56 0.04
C SER A 464 -8.45 17.47 -0.10
N GLY A 465 -7.83 17.84 1.02
CA GLY A 465 -6.65 18.71 1.01
C GLY A 465 -5.44 17.99 0.42
N GLY A 466 -5.32 16.68 0.65
CA GLY A 466 -4.24 15.86 0.11
C GLY A 466 -4.22 15.84 -1.41
N LEU A 467 -5.39 15.75 -2.06
CA LEU A 467 -5.49 15.81 -3.52
C LEU A 467 -4.97 17.14 -4.07
N ARG A 468 -5.28 18.27 -3.43
CA ARG A 468 -4.73 19.58 -3.80
C ARG A 468 -3.22 19.67 -3.61
N THR A 469 -2.71 19.09 -2.53
CA THR A 469 -1.27 19.00 -2.28
C THR A 469 -0.57 18.22 -3.39
N TRP A 470 -1.05 17.03 -3.73
CA TRP A 470 -0.40 16.18 -4.74
C TRP A 470 -0.60 16.67 -6.18
N GLU A 471 -1.71 17.35 -6.48
CA GLU A 471 -1.88 18.08 -7.74
C GLU A 471 -0.80 19.15 -7.91
N ALA A 472 -0.53 19.91 -6.85
CA ALA A 472 0.49 20.94 -6.89
C ALA A 472 1.91 20.35 -6.97
N VAL A 473 2.18 19.23 -6.29
CA VAL A 473 3.44 18.48 -6.46
C VAL A 473 3.60 18.04 -7.91
N PHE A 474 2.60 17.38 -8.49
CA PHE A 474 2.63 16.91 -9.87
C PHE A 474 2.91 18.06 -10.86
N LYS A 475 2.25 19.21 -10.67
CA LYS A 475 2.46 20.41 -11.50
C LYS A 475 3.84 21.03 -11.33
N GLU A 476 4.42 20.99 -10.13
CA GLU A 476 5.73 21.57 -9.83
C GLU A 476 6.87 20.71 -10.38
N TYR A 477 6.78 19.39 -10.22
CA TYR A 477 7.82 18.44 -10.61
C TYR A 477 7.64 17.90 -12.04
N GLY A 478 6.41 17.89 -12.55
CA GLY A 478 6.03 17.18 -13.78
C GLY A 478 5.81 15.68 -13.58
N TYR A 479 5.89 15.19 -12.33
CA TYR A 479 5.73 13.79 -11.92
C TYR A 479 5.50 13.72 -10.39
N ILE A 480 5.20 12.52 -9.87
CA ILE A 480 5.10 12.26 -8.43
C ILE A 480 6.43 11.63 -7.96
N PRO A 481 7.30 12.39 -7.27
CA PRO A 481 8.58 11.87 -6.78
C PRO A 481 8.37 10.79 -5.71
N ALA A 482 9.28 9.81 -5.66
CA ALA A 482 9.30 8.77 -4.64
C ALA A 482 9.54 9.37 -3.25
N GLY A 483 10.48 10.31 -3.17
CA GLY A 483 10.77 11.06 -1.94
C GLY A 483 11.06 12.54 -2.20
N ILE A 484 10.38 13.43 -1.49
CA ILE A 484 10.62 14.89 -1.54
C ILE A 484 11.55 15.28 -0.40
N ASP A 485 12.56 16.10 -0.72
CA ASP A 485 13.62 16.50 0.19
C ASP A 485 14.37 15.31 0.85
N ALA A 486 14.22 14.10 0.31
CA ALA A 486 14.70 12.88 0.95
C ALA A 486 16.22 12.88 1.12
N GLU A 487 16.70 12.81 2.36
CA GLU A 487 18.14 12.72 2.62
C GLU A 487 18.69 11.36 2.17
N GLY A 488 19.71 11.41 1.32
CA GLY A 488 20.42 10.24 0.84
C GLY A 488 19.98 9.77 -0.53
N LYS A 489 20.73 8.81 -1.04
CA LYS A 489 20.47 8.15 -2.32
C LYS A 489 19.84 6.79 -2.08
N ASN A 490 19.11 6.28 -3.05
CA ASN A 490 18.75 4.87 -3.06
C ASN A 490 20.02 3.99 -3.16
N PRO A 491 19.93 2.66 -2.95
CA PRO A 491 21.10 1.78 -3.05
C PRO A 491 21.81 1.86 -4.42
N ALA A 492 21.09 2.22 -5.49
CA ALA A 492 21.67 2.47 -6.81
C ALA A 492 22.34 3.85 -6.97
N GLY A 493 22.40 4.68 -5.93
CA GLY A 493 23.06 5.98 -5.96
C GLY A 493 22.24 7.11 -6.60
N PHE A 494 20.95 6.90 -6.87
CA PHE A 494 20.03 7.92 -7.39
C PHE A 494 19.35 8.68 -6.27
N ASP A 495 19.10 9.96 -6.50
CA ASP A 495 18.33 10.78 -5.56
C ASP A 495 16.85 10.38 -5.66
N TRP A 496 16.20 10.13 -4.52
CA TRP A 496 14.79 9.69 -4.48
C TRP A 496 13.83 10.69 -5.11
N GLU A 497 14.22 11.96 -5.11
CA GLU A 497 13.45 13.03 -5.74
C GLU A 497 13.44 12.90 -7.26
N ASP A 498 14.48 12.34 -7.89
CA ASP A 498 14.56 12.14 -9.35
C ASP A 498 13.75 10.93 -9.85
N LEU A 499 13.25 10.09 -8.94
CA LEU A 499 12.50 8.87 -9.24
C LEU A 499 11.00 9.13 -9.16
N SER A 500 10.30 8.96 -10.26
CA SER A 500 8.84 8.83 -10.27
C SER A 500 8.42 7.48 -9.69
N HIS A 501 7.38 7.45 -8.86
CA HIS A 501 6.94 6.26 -8.12
C HIS A 501 5.51 5.83 -8.48
N CYS A 502 5.35 4.71 -9.20
CA CYS A 502 4.07 4.24 -9.71
C CYS A 502 3.01 3.99 -8.62
N GLY A 503 3.39 3.41 -7.49
CA GLY A 503 2.47 3.15 -6.37
C GLY A 503 1.76 4.41 -5.92
N ALA A 504 2.49 5.52 -5.82
CA ALA A 504 1.87 6.80 -5.47
C ALA A 504 0.82 7.27 -6.48
N TYR A 505 1.02 7.07 -7.78
CA TYR A 505 -0.01 7.36 -8.79
C TYR A 505 -1.25 6.49 -8.57
N ALA A 506 -1.05 5.17 -8.40
CA ALA A 506 -2.14 4.24 -8.17
C ALA A 506 -3.00 4.67 -6.97
N TYR A 507 -2.36 4.97 -5.83
CA TYR A 507 -3.09 5.38 -4.63
C TYR A 507 -3.74 6.76 -4.76
N LEU A 508 -3.14 7.71 -5.48
CA LEU A 508 -3.75 9.00 -5.75
C LEU A 508 -4.98 8.88 -6.65
N ILE A 509 -4.95 7.99 -7.64
CA ILE A 509 -6.09 7.69 -8.50
C ILE A 509 -7.21 7.05 -7.68
N ILE A 510 -6.90 6.07 -6.81
CA ILE A 510 -7.89 5.48 -5.91
C ILE A 510 -8.45 6.56 -4.96
N ALA A 511 -7.61 7.39 -4.34
CA ALA A 511 -8.07 8.47 -3.47
C ALA A 511 -8.99 9.46 -4.19
N GLY A 512 -8.69 9.77 -5.45
CA GLY A 512 -9.56 10.57 -6.33
C GLY A 512 -10.91 9.90 -6.57
N ALA A 513 -10.93 8.61 -6.90
CA ALA A 513 -12.16 7.84 -7.07
C ALA A 513 -13.01 7.83 -5.78
N GLN A 514 -12.39 7.62 -4.62
CA GLN A 514 -13.08 7.64 -3.32
C GLN A 514 -13.60 9.03 -2.95
N TRP A 515 -12.91 10.09 -3.36
CA TRP A 515 -13.37 11.47 -3.23
C TRP A 515 -14.60 11.76 -4.10
N ILE A 516 -14.63 11.24 -5.33
CA ILE A 516 -15.80 11.34 -6.22
C ILE A 516 -17.01 10.63 -5.60
N HIS A 517 -16.84 9.42 -5.04
CA HIS A 517 -17.93 8.73 -4.34
C HIS A 517 -18.49 9.54 -3.16
N LEU A 518 -17.61 10.18 -2.38
CA LEU A 518 -18.04 11.08 -1.30
C LEU A 518 -18.89 12.23 -1.82
N GLN A 519 -18.47 12.89 -2.90
CA GLN A 519 -19.21 14.02 -3.50
C GLN A 519 -20.54 13.60 -4.13
N ASN A 520 -20.62 12.40 -4.69
CA ASN A 520 -21.83 11.83 -5.29
C ASN A 520 -22.80 11.23 -4.25
N GLU A 521 -22.48 11.30 -2.96
CA GLU A 521 -23.24 10.66 -1.90
C GLU A 521 -23.36 9.13 -2.02
N THR A 522 -22.44 8.48 -2.75
CA THR A 522 -22.37 7.01 -2.93
C THR A 522 -21.30 6.40 -2.03
N THR A 523 -21.38 5.11 -1.73
CA THR A 523 -20.29 4.38 -1.08
C THR A 523 -19.58 3.51 -2.10
N ASP A 524 -18.30 3.25 -1.87
CA ASP A 524 -17.52 2.36 -2.72
C ASP A 524 -18.11 0.95 -2.71
N TRP A 525 -18.40 0.38 -1.54
CA TRP A 525 -18.93 -0.98 -1.42
C TRP A 525 -20.30 -1.17 -2.09
N ASP A 526 -21.18 -0.17 -2.08
CA ASP A 526 -22.45 -0.25 -2.81
C ASP A 526 -22.23 -0.24 -4.33
N VAL A 527 -21.26 0.54 -4.81
CA VAL A 527 -20.93 0.61 -6.25
C VAL A 527 -20.17 -0.62 -6.71
N GLN A 528 -19.32 -1.22 -5.86
CA GLN A 528 -18.66 -2.48 -6.17
C GLN A 528 -19.68 -3.61 -6.36
N ASN A 529 -20.77 -3.61 -5.58
CA ASN A 529 -21.81 -4.63 -5.63
C ASN A 529 -21.23 -6.05 -5.49
N VAL A 530 -20.32 -6.25 -4.52
CA VAL A 530 -19.71 -7.56 -4.27
C VAL A 530 -20.82 -8.57 -3.92
N PRO A 531 -20.89 -9.72 -4.61
CA PRO A 531 -21.97 -10.69 -4.38
C PRO A 531 -22.06 -11.11 -2.92
N THR A 532 -23.24 -10.91 -2.32
CA THR A 532 -23.48 -11.39 -0.95
C THR A 532 -23.56 -12.92 -0.96
N PRO A 533 -22.92 -13.62 -0.02
CA PRO A 533 -23.06 -15.06 0.11
C PRO A 533 -24.53 -15.39 0.35
N THR A 534 -25.14 -16.20 -0.52
CA THR A 534 -26.50 -16.68 -0.27
C THR A 534 -26.48 -17.51 1.01
N ALA A 535 -27.11 -16.99 2.07
CA ALA A 535 -27.38 -17.75 3.28
C ALA A 535 -28.15 -19.02 2.89
N LYS A 536 -27.58 -20.20 3.18
CA LYS A 536 -28.28 -21.47 3.05
C LYS A 536 -29.15 -21.74 4.26
#